data_AF-A0A9D2I478-F1
#
_entry.id   AF-A0A9D2I478-F1
#
_cell.length_a   1.000
_cell.length_b   1.000
_cell.length_c   1.000
_cell.angle_alpha   90.00
_cell.angle_beta   90.00
_cell.angle_gamma   90.00
#
_symmetry.space_group_name_H-M   'P 1'
#
loop_
_entity.id
_entity.type
_entity.pdbx_description
1 polymer ?
#
loop_
_entity_poly.entity_id
_entity_poly.type
_entity_poly.pdbx_seq_one_letter_code
_entity_poly.pdbx_strand_id
1 'polypeptide(L)'
;MQKTLILWGGILATIMGSQNLSACMPHSPNEVFIARVQSFESDKNQTKFQFSNHNFIFRPLIAWFRYSSPNEWNGDFKIKNIKKGNLIIGLAYPPDGNQARNYQVSSLALLHCNNDVISISKPSTPFLAWDRAKGRCFYTDKSGLLNGFLEKDQAYYLHKIQAKYPTCRKLYSAFPMT
;
A
#
# COMPACT_ATOMS: atom_id res chain seq x y z
N MET A 1 52.08 32.14 30.37
CA MET A 1 50.71 31.69 30.71
C MET A 1 49.87 31.76 29.45
N GLN A 2 49.41 30.61 29.00
CA GLN A 2 48.72 30.36 27.73
C GLN A 2 47.22 30.47 27.98
N LYS A 3 46.48 31.28 27.20
CA LYS A 3 45.02 31.15 27.12
C LYS A 3 44.55 31.17 25.67
N THR A 4 43.89 30.07 25.38
CA THR A 4 43.49 29.47 24.12
C THR A 4 42.38 30.21 23.42
N LEU A 5 42.48 30.25 22.09
CA LEU A 5 41.49 30.63 21.10
C LEU A 5 40.42 29.52 20.99
N ILE A 6 39.12 29.82 21.13
CA ILE A 6 38.06 28.93 20.60
C ILE A 6 36.97 29.79 19.95
N LEU A 7 36.97 29.78 18.61
CA LEU A 7 35.83 30.13 17.77
C LEU A 7 34.66 29.21 18.11
N TRP A 8 33.51 29.78 18.44
CA TRP A 8 32.23 29.07 18.31
C TRP A 8 31.47 29.64 17.11
N GLY A 9 31.83 29.12 15.94
CA GLY A 9 30.92 29.04 14.82
C GLY A 9 29.92 27.94 15.11
N GLY A 10 28.64 28.29 15.20
CA GLY A 10 27.56 27.36 15.48
C GLY A 10 26.26 27.93 14.95
N ILE A 11 26.10 27.86 13.64
CA ILE A 11 24.82 28.08 12.95
C ILE A 11 23.83 27.09 13.58
N LEU A 12 22.87 27.60 14.36
CA LEU A 12 21.69 26.86 14.77
C LEU A 12 20.86 26.58 13.51
N ALA A 13 21.21 25.49 12.85
CA ALA A 13 20.46 24.92 11.74
C ALA A 13 19.05 24.58 12.24
N THR A 14 18.09 25.38 11.79
CA THR A 14 16.73 25.01 11.42
C THR A 14 16.19 23.73 12.05
N ILE A 15 15.37 23.93 13.07
CA ILE A 15 14.31 23.02 13.51
C ILE A 15 13.30 22.87 12.35
N MET A 16 13.59 22.01 11.38
CA MET A 16 12.63 21.58 10.35
C MET A 16 12.72 20.06 10.18
N GLY A 17 12.20 19.34 11.17
CA GLY A 17 12.32 17.88 11.18
C GLY A 17 11.29 17.16 12.03
N SER A 18 10.05 17.63 12.08
CA SER A 18 9.01 16.93 12.86
C SER A 18 7.59 17.04 12.31
N GLN A 19 7.37 17.64 11.14
CA GLN A 19 6.03 17.72 10.52
C GLN A 19 5.75 16.64 9.46
N ASN A 20 6.72 15.78 9.13
CA ASN A 20 6.55 14.73 8.11
C ASN A 20 6.18 13.36 8.69
N LEU A 21 6.08 13.21 10.01
CA LEU A 21 5.92 11.91 10.69
C LEU A 21 4.50 11.32 10.59
N SER A 22 3.56 11.98 9.91
CA SER A 22 2.18 11.48 9.76
C SER A 22 1.52 11.92 8.47
N ALA A 23 2.27 12.09 7.37
CA ALA A 23 1.72 12.80 6.23
C ALA A 23 0.42 12.15 5.70
N CYS A 24 0.40 10.83 5.52
CA CYS A 24 -0.79 10.06 5.17
C CYS A 24 -0.86 8.81 6.06
N MET A 25 -1.38 8.91 7.28
CA MET A 25 -1.71 7.70 8.03
C MET A 25 -3.03 7.12 7.47
N PRO A 26 -3.11 5.81 7.16
CA PRO A 26 -2.15 4.76 7.53
C PRO A 26 -1.24 4.24 6.41
N HIS A 27 -1.39 4.67 5.16
CA HIS A 27 -0.79 3.95 4.05
C HIS A 27 0.74 3.93 4.02
N SER A 28 1.28 2.78 4.42
CA SER A 28 2.67 2.39 4.28
C SER A 28 2.80 1.22 3.30
N PRO A 29 3.99 0.96 2.73
CA PRO A 29 4.20 -0.19 1.86
C PRO A 29 3.84 -1.54 2.51
N ASN A 30 3.87 -1.65 3.84
CA ASN A 30 3.56 -2.88 4.58
C ASN A 30 2.09 -3.32 4.49
N GLU A 31 1.22 -2.42 4.02
CA GLU A 31 -0.21 -2.61 3.84
C GLU A 31 -0.56 -3.06 2.41
N VAL A 32 0.44 -3.08 1.53
CA VAL A 32 0.24 -3.52 0.15
C VAL A 32 0.09 -5.03 0.12
N PHE A 33 -1.07 -5.47 -0.35
CA PHE A 33 -1.35 -6.88 -0.58
C PHE A 33 -1.69 -7.15 -2.04
N ILE A 34 -1.40 -8.38 -2.48
CA ILE A 34 -1.92 -8.93 -3.73
C ILE A 34 -2.86 -10.07 -3.36
N ALA A 35 -3.96 -10.21 -4.08
CA ALA A 35 -4.94 -11.27 -3.84
C ALA A 35 -5.72 -11.65 -5.10
N ARG A 36 -6.36 -12.83 -5.04
CA ARG A 36 -7.36 -13.26 -6.01
C ARG A 36 -8.76 -12.99 -5.43
N VAL A 37 -9.63 -12.36 -6.21
CA VAL A 37 -11.01 -12.10 -5.79
C VAL A 37 -11.81 -13.40 -5.83
N GLN A 38 -12.36 -13.85 -4.70
CA GLN A 38 -13.21 -15.04 -4.64
C GLN A 38 -14.69 -14.67 -4.71
N SER A 39 -15.11 -13.70 -3.91
CA SER A 39 -16.45 -13.11 -3.91
C SER A 39 -16.39 -11.71 -3.28
N PHE A 40 -17.46 -10.95 -3.45
CA PHE A 40 -17.67 -9.71 -2.70
C PHE A 40 -19.16 -9.43 -2.60
N GLU A 41 -19.55 -8.83 -1.48
CA GLU A 41 -20.91 -8.36 -1.23
C GLU A 41 -20.83 -6.86 -1.02
N SER A 42 -21.47 -6.09 -1.91
CA SER A 42 -21.49 -4.63 -1.83
C SER A 42 -22.89 -4.13 -1.51
N ASP A 43 -23.01 -3.33 -0.44
CA ASP A 43 -24.15 -2.47 -0.17
C ASP A 43 -23.90 -1.05 -0.75
N LYS A 44 -24.71 -0.05 -0.39
CA LYS A 44 -24.64 1.34 -0.89
C LYS A 44 -23.22 1.91 -0.80
N ASN A 45 -22.57 1.78 0.35
CA ASN A 45 -21.27 2.39 0.63
C ASN A 45 -20.24 1.43 1.25
N GLN A 46 -20.56 0.14 1.39
CA GLN A 46 -19.67 -0.84 2.02
C GLN A 46 -19.52 -2.07 1.15
N THR A 47 -18.33 -2.66 1.15
CA THR A 47 -18.06 -3.93 0.49
C THR A 47 -17.34 -4.87 1.44
N LYS A 48 -17.89 -6.08 1.63
CA LYS A 48 -17.18 -7.19 2.26
C LYS A 48 -16.52 -8.03 1.18
N PHE A 49 -15.23 -8.27 1.31
CA PHE A 49 -14.44 -9.04 0.35
C PHE A 49 -14.13 -10.43 0.88
N GLN A 50 -14.13 -11.40 -0.03
CA GLN A 50 -13.44 -12.66 0.17
C GLN A 50 -12.33 -12.77 -0.85
N PHE A 51 -11.11 -12.90 -0.33
CA PHE A 51 -9.90 -13.04 -1.11
C PHE A 51 -9.30 -14.42 -0.89
N SER A 52 -9.00 -15.12 -1.98
CA SER A 52 -8.15 -16.30 -1.92
C SER A 52 -6.70 -15.95 -2.21
N ASN A 53 -5.79 -16.79 -1.69
CA ASN A 53 -4.36 -16.72 -1.95
C ASN A 53 -3.76 -15.32 -1.71
N HIS A 54 -4.20 -14.60 -0.70
CA HIS A 54 -3.75 -13.23 -0.44
C HIS A 54 -2.36 -13.20 0.22
N ASN A 55 -1.55 -12.18 -0.08
CA ASN A 55 -0.25 -12.00 0.55
C ASN A 55 0.15 -10.52 0.63
N PHE A 56 0.67 -10.09 1.78
CA PHE A 56 1.28 -8.76 1.95
C PHE A 56 2.70 -8.77 1.37
N ILE A 57 2.90 -8.05 0.27
CA ILE A 57 4.05 -8.28 -0.60
C ILE A 57 5.33 -7.54 -0.19
N PHE A 58 5.20 -6.44 0.56
CA PHE A 58 6.34 -5.65 1.07
C PHE A 58 6.49 -5.71 2.58
N ARG A 59 5.63 -6.45 3.28
CA ARG A 59 5.67 -6.57 4.74
C ARG A 59 6.94 -7.32 5.16
N PRO A 60 7.77 -6.76 6.05
CA PRO A 60 9.00 -7.41 6.51
C PRO A 60 8.67 -8.62 7.39
N LEU A 61 9.59 -9.58 7.47
CA LEU A 61 9.42 -10.82 8.25
C LEU A 61 9.04 -10.55 9.72
N ILE A 62 9.66 -9.53 10.33
CA ILE A 62 9.39 -9.16 11.73
C ILE A 62 7.93 -8.70 11.96
N ALA A 63 7.26 -8.18 10.93
CA ALA A 63 5.89 -7.72 11.04
C ALA A 63 4.87 -8.89 11.11
N TRP A 64 5.25 -10.11 10.72
CA TRP A 64 4.41 -11.30 10.89
C TRP A 64 4.19 -11.67 12.35
N PHE A 65 5.08 -11.28 13.26
CA PHE A 65 4.88 -11.44 14.70
C PHE A 65 3.93 -10.38 15.30
N ARG A 66 3.71 -9.26 14.60
CA ARG A 66 2.85 -8.15 15.06
C ARG A 66 1.43 -8.23 14.53
N TYR A 67 1.27 -8.69 13.29
CA TYR A 67 0.00 -8.70 12.59
C TYR A 67 -0.55 -10.11 12.42
N SER A 68 -1.83 -10.30 12.78
CA SER A 68 -2.55 -11.53 12.47
C SER A 68 -2.88 -11.61 10.98
N SER A 69 -2.98 -12.84 10.47
CA SER A 69 -3.52 -13.07 9.13
C SER A 69 -4.98 -12.57 9.09
N PRO A 70 -5.36 -11.83 8.05
CA PRO A 70 -6.73 -11.34 7.90
C PRO A 70 -7.70 -12.51 7.68
N ASN A 71 -8.82 -12.50 8.41
CA ASN A 71 -9.96 -13.37 8.16
C ASN A 71 -11.12 -12.60 7.51
N GLU A 72 -11.22 -11.29 7.78
CA GLU A 72 -12.26 -10.44 7.22
C GLU A 72 -11.64 -9.22 6.54
N TRP A 73 -12.23 -8.85 5.41
CA TRP A 73 -11.79 -7.73 4.59
C TRP A 73 -13.01 -6.85 4.29
N ASN A 74 -13.00 -5.63 4.78
CA ASN A 74 -14.09 -4.68 4.62
C ASN A 74 -13.58 -3.43 3.91
N GLY A 75 -14.39 -2.77 3.09
CA GLY A 75 -14.06 -1.50 2.49
C GLY A 75 -15.25 -0.57 2.50
N ASP A 76 -15.03 0.72 2.78
CA ASP A 76 -16.08 1.75 2.83
C ASP A 76 -16.34 2.36 1.44
N PHE A 77 -16.39 1.51 0.43
CA PHE A 77 -16.68 1.90 -0.94
C PHE A 77 -17.38 0.78 -1.70
N LYS A 78 -18.13 1.18 -2.73
CA LYS A 78 -18.71 0.24 -3.68
C LYS A 78 -17.72 -0.08 -4.79
N ILE A 79 -17.48 -1.37 -5.03
CA ILE A 79 -16.64 -1.84 -6.12
C ILE A 79 -17.33 -1.60 -7.47
N LYS A 80 -16.56 -1.09 -8.43
CA LYS A 80 -16.91 -1.07 -9.85
C LYS A 80 -15.79 -1.74 -10.63
N ASN A 81 -16.13 -2.57 -11.63
CA ASN A 81 -15.20 -3.17 -12.59
C ASN A 81 -14.23 -4.25 -12.05
N ILE A 82 -14.46 -4.77 -10.86
CA ILE A 82 -13.75 -5.96 -10.35
C ILE A 82 -14.72 -7.12 -10.29
N LYS A 83 -14.25 -8.27 -10.77
CA LYS A 83 -15.03 -9.50 -10.87
C LYS A 83 -14.32 -10.62 -10.12
N LYS A 84 -15.10 -11.65 -9.78
CA LYS A 84 -14.58 -12.93 -9.30
C LYS A 84 -13.44 -13.39 -10.22
N GLY A 85 -12.35 -13.83 -9.61
CA GLY A 85 -11.18 -14.34 -10.30
C GLY A 85 -10.22 -13.28 -10.83
N ASN A 86 -10.48 -11.98 -10.64
CA ASN A 86 -9.47 -10.97 -10.94
C ASN A 86 -8.31 -11.06 -9.94
N LEU A 87 -7.10 -10.82 -10.44
CA LEU A 87 -5.93 -10.56 -9.63
C LEU A 87 -5.90 -9.07 -9.30
N ILE A 88 -5.82 -8.73 -8.02
CA ILE A 88 -5.83 -7.35 -7.56
C ILE A 88 -4.62 -7.06 -6.69
N ILE A 89 -4.26 -5.78 -6.64
CA ILE A 89 -3.36 -5.21 -5.65
C ILE A 89 -4.13 -4.16 -4.85
N GLY A 90 -3.94 -4.13 -3.54
CA GLY A 90 -4.70 -3.27 -2.65
C GLY A 90 -3.88 -2.75 -1.48
N LEU A 91 -4.47 -1.78 -0.79
CA LEU A 91 -3.99 -1.24 0.48
C LEU A 91 -4.96 -1.68 1.57
N ALA A 92 -4.47 -2.35 2.61
CA ALA A 92 -5.28 -2.75 3.73
C ALA A 92 -4.55 -2.71 5.07
N TYR A 93 -5.26 -2.26 6.10
CA TYR A 93 -4.74 -2.13 7.46
C TYR A 93 -5.74 -2.65 8.50
N PRO A 94 -5.26 -3.14 9.66
CA PRO A 94 -6.13 -3.42 10.80
C PRO A 94 -6.49 -2.08 11.50
N PRO A 95 -7.78 -1.70 11.58
CA PRO A 95 -8.17 -0.42 12.17
C PRO A 95 -7.81 -0.31 13.67
N ASP A 96 -7.81 -1.43 14.41
CA ASP A 96 -7.45 -1.47 15.83
C ASP A 96 -5.93 -1.52 16.08
N GLY A 97 -5.11 -1.26 15.06
CA GLY A 97 -3.68 -1.04 15.20
C GLY A 97 -2.82 -2.31 15.29
N ASN A 98 -3.26 -3.40 15.93
CA ASN A 98 -2.55 -4.70 15.94
C ASN A 98 -3.49 -5.89 16.22
N GLN A 99 -3.16 -7.07 15.66
CA GLN A 99 -3.82 -8.37 15.88
C GLN A 99 -5.30 -8.51 15.47
N ALA A 100 -5.95 -7.45 15.00
CA ALA A 100 -7.29 -7.58 14.42
C ALA A 100 -7.24 -8.46 13.16
N ARG A 101 -8.12 -9.46 13.11
CA ARG A 101 -8.35 -10.26 11.89
C ARG A 101 -9.25 -9.54 10.88
N ASN A 102 -9.76 -8.38 11.26
CA ASN A 102 -10.61 -7.51 10.45
C ASN A 102 -9.74 -6.45 9.82
N TYR A 103 -9.62 -6.46 8.51
CA TYR A 103 -8.80 -5.52 7.76
C TYR A 103 -9.70 -4.58 6.98
N GLN A 104 -9.38 -3.29 7.05
CA GLN A 104 -9.99 -2.26 6.23
C GLN A 104 -9.18 -2.10 4.94
N VAL A 105 -9.82 -2.39 3.81
CA VAL A 105 -9.34 -2.09 2.46
C VAL A 105 -9.67 -0.64 2.16
N SER A 106 -8.65 0.14 1.83
CA SER A 106 -8.85 1.58 1.55
C SER A 106 -8.96 1.89 0.07
N SER A 107 -8.22 1.13 -0.75
CA SER A 107 -8.37 1.13 -2.20
C SER A 107 -7.68 -0.08 -2.79
N LEU A 108 -8.02 -0.40 -4.03
CA LEU A 108 -7.45 -1.51 -4.78
C LEU A 108 -7.49 -1.22 -6.29
N ALA A 109 -6.75 -2.00 -7.05
CA ALA A 109 -6.65 -1.89 -8.50
C ALA A 109 -6.46 -3.28 -9.10
N LEU A 110 -6.81 -3.44 -10.38
CA LEU A 110 -6.49 -4.65 -11.13
C LEU A 110 -4.98 -4.73 -11.32
N LEU A 111 -4.43 -5.92 -11.08
CA LEU A 111 -3.04 -6.25 -11.35
C LEU A 111 -2.97 -7.09 -12.62
N HIS A 112 -2.41 -6.51 -13.67
CA HIS A 112 -2.28 -7.14 -14.97
C HIS A 112 -0.85 -7.64 -15.17
N CYS A 113 -0.71 -8.73 -15.92
CA CYS A 113 0.58 -9.16 -16.43
C CYS A 113 0.41 -9.56 -17.89
N ASN A 114 1.08 -8.83 -18.77
CA ASN A 114 1.06 -9.06 -20.22
C ASN A 114 2.51 -9.10 -20.71
N ASN A 115 2.87 -10.13 -21.50
CA ASN A 115 4.23 -10.32 -22.01
C ASN A 115 5.30 -10.20 -20.90
N ASP A 116 5.03 -10.83 -19.75
CA ASP A 116 5.88 -10.80 -18.55
C ASP A 116 6.11 -9.41 -17.93
N VAL A 117 5.32 -8.41 -18.33
CA VAL A 117 5.34 -7.06 -17.74
C VAL A 117 4.14 -6.85 -16.83
N ILE A 118 4.41 -6.55 -15.55
CA ILE A 118 3.39 -6.26 -14.55
C ILE A 118 2.96 -4.79 -14.64
N SER A 119 1.65 -4.55 -14.62
CA SER A 119 1.06 -3.21 -14.58
C SER A 119 -0.15 -3.15 -13.64
N ILE A 120 -0.44 -1.96 -13.14
CA ILE A 120 -1.52 -1.69 -12.18
C ILE A 120 -2.50 -0.73 -12.84
N SER A 121 -3.79 -1.09 -12.82
CA SER A 121 -4.85 -0.20 -13.31
C SER A 121 -5.01 1.05 -12.43
N LYS A 122 -5.90 1.96 -12.81
CA LYS A 122 -6.33 3.02 -11.89
C LYS A 122 -6.95 2.41 -10.62
N PRO A 123 -6.78 3.05 -9.46
CA PRO A 123 -7.47 2.69 -8.23
C PRO A 123 -8.99 2.69 -8.43
N SER A 124 -9.70 1.78 -7.75
CA SER A 124 -11.16 1.65 -7.82
C SER A 124 -11.91 2.72 -7.05
N THR A 125 -11.26 3.34 -6.07
CA THR A 125 -11.81 4.39 -5.21
C THR A 125 -10.71 5.39 -4.86
N PRO A 126 -11.06 6.68 -4.66
CA PRO A 126 -10.15 7.64 -4.04
C PRO A 126 -9.66 7.14 -2.68
N PHE A 127 -8.40 7.42 -2.38
CA PHE A 127 -7.79 7.13 -1.09
C PHE A 127 -6.86 8.27 -0.69
N LEU A 128 -6.51 8.33 0.59
CA LEU A 128 -5.56 9.31 1.10
C LEU A 128 -4.15 8.98 0.59
N ALA A 129 -3.56 9.88 -0.19
CA ALA A 129 -2.28 9.66 -0.85
C ALA A 129 -1.38 10.89 -0.72
N TRP A 130 -0.06 10.67 -0.59
CA TRP A 130 0.94 11.72 -0.57
C TRP A 130 1.17 12.26 -1.97
N ASP A 131 0.96 13.56 -2.16
CA ASP A 131 1.33 14.26 -3.38
C ASP A 131 2.70 14.92 -3.19
N ARG A 132 3.70 14.34 -3.85
CA ARG A 132 5.09 14.83 -3.84
C ARG A 132 5.23 16.24 -4.40
N ALA A 133 4.44 16.60 -5.42
CA ALA A 133 4.53 17.92 -6.04
C ALA A 133 3.97 19.00 -5.11
N LYS A 134 2.94 18.66 -4.31
CA LYS A 134 2.31 19.59 -3.37
C LYS A 134 2.82 19.50 -1.94
N GLY A 135 3.64 18.50 -1.60
CA GLY A 135 4.17 18.29 -0.26
C GLY A 135 3.10 18.08 0.80
N ARG A 136 1.94 17.51 0.44
CA ARG A 136 0.83 17.26 1.37
C ARG A 136 -0.04 16.09 0.92
N CYS A 137 -0.86 15.59 1.84
CA CYS A 137 -1.82 14.54 1.57
C CYS A 137 -3.20 15.05 1.17
N PHE A 138 -3.86 14.30 0.29
CA PHE A 138 -5.27 14.50 -0.05
C PHE A 138 -5.88 13.21 -0.61
N TYR A 139 -7.22 13.19 -0.65
CA TYR A 139 -7.97 12.10 -1.26
C TYR A 139 -7.93 12.19 -2.79
N THR A 140 -7.47 11.13 -3.45
CA THR A 140 -7.36 11.08 -4.91
C THR A 140 -7.42 9.64 -5.44
N ASP A 141 -7.99 9.50 -6.63
CA ASP A 141 -7.95 8.29 -7.47
C ASP A 141 -7.07 8.50 -8.72
N LYS A 142 -6.51 9.70 -8.88
CA LYS A 142 -5.68 10.08 -10.04
C LYS A 142 -4.23 9.65 -9.88
N SER A 143 -3.77 9.48 -8.65
CA SER A 143 -2.46 8.89 -8.37
C SER A 143 -2.52 7.38 -8.54
N GLY A 144 -1.47 6.78 -9.11
CA GLY A 144 -1.31 5.33 -9.06
C GLY A 144 -1.36 4.81 -7.61
N LEU A 145 -1.91 3.62 -7.40
CA LEU A 145 -2.16 3.06 -6.06
C LEU A 145 -0.91 3.08 -5.18
N LEU A 146 0.26 2.81 -5.76
CA LEU A 146 1.54 2.75 -5.03
C LEU A 146 2.31 4.07 -5.07
N ASN A 147 1.76 5.12 -5.68
CA ASN A 147 2.39 6.43 -5.72
C ASN A 147 2.10 7.26 -4.47
N GLY A 148 1.11 6.86 -3.65
CA GLY A 148 0.68 7.60 -2.48
C GLY A 148 1.58 7.49 -1.25
N PHE A 149 2.69 6.75 -1.32
CA PHE A 149 3.65 6.65 -0.21
C PHE A 149 4.57 7.85 -0.15
N LEU A 150 5.14 8.14 1.01
CA LEU A 150 6.07 9.25 1.20
C LEU A 150 7.42 8.99 0.51
N GLU A 151 8.02 7.83 0.77
CA GLU A 151 9.43 7.56 0.43
C GLU A 151 9.69 7.29 -1.06
N LYS A 152 8.89 6.42 -1.69
CA LYS A 152 9.12 5.93 -3.05
C LYS A 152 7.85 5.95 -3.89
N ASP A 153 8.00 6.07 -5.20
CA ASP A 153 6.91 6.16 -6.15
C ASP A 153 6.42 4.78 -6.61
N GLN A 154 5.38 4.78 -7.46
CA GLN A 154 4.85 3.53 -8.01
C GLN A 154 5.86 2.77 -8.87
N ALA A 155 6.75 3.47 -9.59
CA ALA A 155 7.74 2.81 -10.45
C ALA A 155 8.71 1.95 -9.63
N TYR A 156 9.17 2.47 -8.48
CA TYR A 156 10.00 1.73 -7.54
C TYR A 156 9.31 0.45 -7.02
N TYR A 157 8.05 0.54 -6.59
CA TYR A 157 7.33 -0.62 -6.06
C TYR A 157 6.94 -1.61 -7.15
N LEU A 158 6.60 -1.15 -8.36
CA LEU A 158 6.39 -2.02 -9.52
C LEU A 158 7.64 -2.81 -9.85
N HIS A 159 8.82 -2.17 -9.85
CA HIS A 159 10.08 -2.86 -10.05
C HIS A 159 10.32 -3.96 -8.99
N LYS A 160 9.99 -3.69 -7.71
CA LYS A 160 10.06 -4.71 -6.65
C LYS A 160 9.11 -5.89 -6.88
N ILE A 161 7.88 -5.62 -7.34
CA ILE A 161 6.90 -6.66 -7.66
C ILE A 161 7.39 -7.50 -8.84
N GLN A 162 7.89 -6.84 -9.89
CA GLN A 162 8.47 -7.48 -11.07
C GLN A 162 9.67 -8.36 -10.71
N ALA A 163 10.57 -7.89 -9.84
CA ALA A 163 11.71 -8.69 -9.37
C ALA A 163 11.26 -9.94 -8.59
N LYS A 164 10.19 -9.82 -7.78
CA LYS A 164 9.62 -10.95 -7.02
C LYS A 164 8.90 -11.95 -7.93
N TYR A 165 8.21 -11.46 -8.96
CA TYR A 165 7.44 -12.27 -9.91
C TYR A 165 7.85 -11.94 -11.35
N PRO A 166 9.00 -12.44 -11.84
CA PRO A 166 9.59 -11.99 -13.10
C PRO A 166 8.86 -12.44 -14.36
N THR A 167 7.85 -13.30 -14.23
CA THR A 167 7.02 -13.76 -15.36
C THR A 167 5.56 -13.80 -14.93
N CYS A 168 4.64 -13.66 -15.88
CA CYS A 168 3.21 -13.81 -15.63
C CYS A 168 2.89 -15.18 -15.06
N ARG A 169 3.58 -16.23 -15.53
CA ARG A 169 3.46 -17.58 -14.97
C ARG A 169 3.79 -17.58 -13.47
N LYS A 170 4.93 -17.03 -13.06
CA LYS A 170 5.30 -16.96 -11.62
C LYS A 170 4.30 -16.13 -10.81
N LEU A 171 3.80 -15.02 -11.35
CA LEU A 171 2.79 -14.21 -10.68
C LEU A 171 1.50 -15.01 -10.48
N TYR A 172 0.94 -15.59 -11.54
CA TYR A 172 -0.33 -16.31 -11.44
C TYR A 172 -0.23 -17.62 -10.66
N SER A 173 0.93 -18.29 -10.66
CA SER A 173 1.17 -19.46 -9.81
C SER A 173 1.25 -19.10 -8.32
N ALA A 174 1.72 -17.90 -7.97
CA ALA A 174 1.72 -17.43 -6.58
C ALA A 174 0.32 -17.03 -6.08
N PHE A 175 -0.60 -16.72 -7.01
CA PHE A 175 -1.97 -16.28 -6.73
C PHE A 175 -2.98 -17.07 -7.58
N PRO A 176 -3.10 -18.40 -7.37
CA PRO A 176 -3.93 -19.25 -8.21
C PRO A 176 -5.41 -18.90 -8.09
N MET A 177 -6.16 -19.27 -9.13
CA MET A 177 -7.63 -19.22 -9.12
C MET A 177 -8.11 -20.49 -8.38
N THR A 178 -8.69 -20.31 -7.21
CA THR A 178 -9.26 -21.36 -6.36
C THR A 178 -10.76 -21.20 -6.24
#